data_AF-A0A0Q5WBB2-F1
#
_entry.id   AF-A0A0Q5WBB2-F1
#
_cell.length_a   1.000
_cell.length_b   1.000
_cell.length_c   1.000
_cell.angle_alpha   90.00
_cell.angle_beta   90.00
_cell.angle_gamma   90.00
#
_symmetry.space_group_name_H-M   'P 1'
#
loop_
_entity.id
_entity.type
_entity.pdbx_description
1 polymer ?
#
loop_
_entity_poly.entity_id
_entity_poly.type
_entity_poly.pdbx_seq_one_letter_code
_entity_poly.pdbx_strand_id
1 'polypeptide(L)'
;MLGVATCLAGFLYTGAAMAQDAALMNVYLNHARVLKLDRSVSRVIIGSAEIADATVADAQTIVLTGKSVGTTNIVILDQNDNPIVDQRILVSTDEGNTLRVYRSTARAILTCTPSCEEQTKK
;
A
#
# COMPACT_ATOMS: atom_id res chain seq x y z
N MET A 1 21.63 35.80 56.77
CA MET A 1 21.34 34.51 56.11
C MET A 1 19.86 34.49 55.76
N LEU A 2 19.50 34.84 54.53
CA LEU A 2 18.13 34.70 54.02
C LEU A 2 18.19 33.70 52.85
N GLY A 3 17.49 32.58 53.02
CA GLY A 3 17.62 31.38 52.20
C GLY A 3 17.07 31.55 50.79
N VAL A 4 17.86 31.10 49.81
CA VAL A 4 17.45 31.00 48.41
C VAL A 4 16.60 29.75 48.25
N ALA A 5 15.28 29.92 48.15
CA ALA A 5 14.35 28.86 47.77
C ALA A 5 14.44 28.65 46.24
N THR A 6 15.29 27.72 45.82
CA THR A 6 15.42 27.33 44.41
C THR A 6 14.25 26.43 44.03
N CYS A 7 13.25 26.98 43.34
CA CYS A 7 12.16 26.21 42.74
C CYS A 7 12.71 25.40 41.56
N LEU A 8 12.87 24.09 41.75
CA LEU A 8 13.22 23.15 40.69
C LEU A 8 11.96 22.89 39.84
N ALA A 9 11.69 23.75 38.86
CA ALA A 9 10.61 23.55 37.90
C ALA A 9 11.02 22.44 36.91
N GLY A 10 10.55 21.22 37.16
CA GLY A 10 10.76 20.06 36.28
C GLY A 10 10.12 20.29 34.91
N PHE A 11 10.95 20.40 33.88
CA PHE A 11 10.50 20.39 32.48
C PHE A 11 10.01 18.97 32.14
N LEU A 12 8.70 18.77 32.12
CA LEU A 12 8.08 17.57 31.54
C LEU A 12 8.22 17.66 30.01
N TYR A 13 9.25 17.01 29.47
CA TYR A 13 9.36 16.79 28.02
C TYR A 13 8.26 15.82 27.59
N THR A 14 7.14 16.36 27.12
CA THR A 14 6.12 15.60 26.39
C THR A 14 6.64 15.33 24.98
N GLY A 15 7.41 14.25 24.84
CA GLY A 15 7.80 13.74 23.53
C GLY A 15 6.55 13.41 22.72
N ALA A 16 6.37 14.05 21.57
CA ALA A 16 5.31 13.71 20.64
C ALA A 16 5.58 12.29 20.10
N ALA A 17 4.73 11.33 20.49
CA ALA A 17 4.74 10.01 19.89
C ALA A 17 4.20 10.13 18.46
N MET A 18 5.11 10.17 17.48
CA MET A 18 4.75 10.02 16.07
C MET A 18 4.42 8.55 15.83
N ALA A 19 3.15 8.23 15.61
CA ALA A 19 2.76 6.92 15.10
C ALA A 19 3.32 6.80 13.67
N GLN A 20 4.32 5.93 13.49
CA GLN A 20 4.77 5.53 12.16
C GLN A 20 3.71 4.59 11.59
N ASP A 21 2.76 5.16 10.85
CA ASP A 21 1.86 4.35 10.04
C ASP A 21 2.70 3.62 9.01
N ALA A 22 2.76 2.30 9.09
CA ALA A 22 3.59 1.49 8.19
C ALA A 22 3.18 1.79 6.75
N ALA A 23 4.13 2.20 5.91
CA ALA A 23 3.86 2.62 4.54
C ALA A 23 3.06 1.54 3.79
N LEU A 24 1.86 1.91 3.33
CA LEU A 24 0.99 1.02 2.57
C LEU A 24 1.55 0.80 1.16
N MET A 25 1.64 -0.46 0.75
CA MET A 25 1.96 -0.82 -0.64
C MET A 25 0.70 -0.67 -1.50
N ASN A 26 0.68 0.33 -2.38
CA ASN A 26 -0.42 0.50 -3.33
C ASN A 26 -0.25 -0.44 -4.54
N VAL A 27 -1.34 -1.12 -4.90
CA VAL A 27 -1.45 -1.96 -6.10
C VAL A 27 -2.76 -1.60 -6.79
N TYR A 28 -2.76 -1.51 -8.12
CA TYR A 28 -3.99 -1.20 -8.84
C TYR A 28 -4.80 -2.47 -9.17
N LEU A 29 -6.11 -2.33 -9.17
CA LEU A 29 -7.07 -3.38 -9.54
C LEU A 29 -6.75 -3.90 -10.94
N ASN A 30 -6.61 -5.23 -11.08
CA ASN A 30 -6.22 -5.91 -12.32
C ASN A 30 -4.81 -5.60 -12.82
N HIS A 31 -3.97 -4.94 -12.03
CA HIS A 31 -2.56 -4.72 -12.35
C HIS A 31 -1.64 -5.65 -11.55
N ALA A 32 -0.55 -6.04 -12.20
CA ALA A 32 0.55 -6.75 -11.57
C ALA A 32 1.65 -5.77 -11.15
N ARG A 33 2.23 -5.99 -9.97
CA ARG A 33 3.40 -5.31 -9.44
C ARG A 33 4.50 -6.34 -9.19
N VAL A 34 5.67 -6.11 -9.76
CA VAL A 34 6.84 -6.96 -9.56
C VAL A 34 7.57 -6.53 -8.28
N LEU A 35 7.79 -7.48 -7.38
CA LEU A 35 8.61 -7.31 -6.19
C LEU A 35 9.94 -8.03 -6.41
N LYS A 36 11.04 -7.30 -6.25
CA LYS A 36 12.40 -7.83 -6.28
C LYS A 36 12.92 -7.93 -4.85
N LEU A 37 13.38 -9.11 -4.47
CA LEU A 37 13.84 -9.44 -3.13
C LEU A 37 15.37 -9.44 -3.10
N ASP A 38 15.92 -9.16 -1.92
CA ASP A 38 17.36 -9.19 -1.64
C ASP A 38 17.89 -10.61 -1.35
N ARG A 39 17.00 -11.55 -1.02
CA ARG A 39 17.30 -12.96 -0.73
C ARG A 39 16.21 -13.91 -1.23
N SER A 40 16.52 -15.21 -1.24
CA SER A 40 15.61 -16.23 -1.79
C SER A 40 14.34 -16.38 -0.97
N VAL A 41 13.19 -16.40 -1.65
CA VAL A 41 11.89 -16.72 -1.06
C VAL A 41 11.74 -18.21 -0.81
N SER A 42 11.08 -18.56 0.29
CA SER A 42 10.64 -19.92 0.61
C SER A 42 9.11 -20.02 0.68
N ARG A 43 8.45 -19.01 1.26
CA ARG A 43 7.01 -18.99 1.45
C ARG A 43 6.43 -17.61 1.23
N VAL A 44 5.26 -17.55 0.59
CA VAL A 44 4.47 -16.33 0.40
C VAL A 44 3.10 -16.54 1.01
N ILE A 45 2.64 -15.57 1.79
CA ILE A 45 1.35 -15.58 2.47
C ILE A 45 0.63 -14.28 2.13
N ILE A 46 -0.62 -14.41 1.69
CA ILE A 46 -1.52 -13.29 1.44
C ILE A 46 -2.66 -13.38 2.45
N GLY A 47 -2.96 -12.26 3.12
CA GLY A 47 -4.02 -12.22 4.13
C GLY A 47 -5.40 -12.52 3.57
N SER A 48 -5.72 -12.01 2.37
CA SER A 48 -6.99 -12.27 1.67
C SER A 48 -6.78 -12.47 0.17
N ALA A 49 -6.98 -13.70 -0.30
CA ALA A 49 -6.87 -14.10 -1.71
C ALA A 49 -7.96 -13.50 -2.63
N GLU A 50 -9.03 -12.96 -2.03
CA GLU A 50 -10.07 -12.20 -2.76
C GLU A 50 -9.57 -10.80 -3.15
N ILE A 51 -8.69 -10.21 -2.34
CA ILE A 51 -8.19 -8.84 -2.53
C ILE A 51 -6.93 -8.82 -3.40
N ALA A 52 -5.97 -9.71 -3.13
CA ALA A 52 -4.72 -9.79 -3.88
C ALA A 52 -4.26 -11.24 -4.04
N ASP A 53 -3.37 -11.49 -4.98
CA ASP A 53 -2.73 -12.80 -5.20
C ASP A 53 -1.25 -12.61 -5.56
N ALA A 54 -0.42 -13.60 -5.27
CA ALA A 54 1.02 -13.55 -5.53
C ALA A 54 1.53 -14.84 -6.17
N THR A 55 2.32 -14.69 -7.23
CA THR A 55 2.99 -15.80 -7.91
C THR A 55 4.50 -15.66 -7.79
N VAL A 56 5.19 -16.75 -7.47
CA VAL A 56 6.65 -16.80 -7.46
C VAL A 56 7.14 -16.99 -8.88
N ALA A 57 7.83 -15.99 -9.44
CA ALA A 57 8.40 -16.07 -10.78
C ALA A 57 9.76 -16.76 -10.76
N ASP A 58 10.59 -16.42 -9.78
CA ASP A 58 11.88 -17.06 -9.51
C ASP A 58 12.25 -16.89 -8.02
N ALA A 59 13.45 -17.35 -7.62
CA ALA A 59 13.92 -17.32 -6.24
C ALA A 59 13.88 -15.92 -5.59
N GLN A 60 13.97 -14.83 -6.34
CA GLN A 60 14.02 -13.47 -5.80
C GLN A 60 12.97 -12.54 -6.43
N THR A 61 12.01 -13.09 -7.16
CA THR A 61 11.01 -12.30 -7.89
C THR A 61 9.61 -12.82 -7.61
N ILE A 62 8.76 -11.93 -7.09
CA ILE A 62 7.34 -12.18 -6.88
C ILE A 62 6.53 -11.25 -7.78
N VAL A 63 5.47 -11.79 -8.37
CA VAL A 63 4.46 -11.02 -9.10
C VAL A 63 3.22 -10.93 -8.23
N LEU A 64 2.94 -9.73 -7.71
CA LEU A 64 1.76 -9.42 -6.89
C LEU A 64 0.66 -8.84 -7.78
N THR A 65 -0.55 -9.38 -7.73
CA THR A 65 -1.69 -8.92 -8.55
C THR A 65 -2.83 -8.44 -7.66
N GLY A 66 -3.36 -7.25 -7.95
CA GLY A 66 -4.57 -6.74 -7.30
C GLY A 66 -5.83 -7.34 -7.94
N LYS A 67 -6.68 -8.01 -7.15
CA LYS A 67 -7.89 -8.71 -7.63
C LYS A 67 -9.18 -7.98 -7.33
N SER A 68 -9.29 -7.38 -6.15
CA SER A 68 -10.46 -6.61 -5.72
C SER A 68 -10.04 -5.42 -4.89
N VAL A 69 -10.83 -4.34 -4.94
CA VAL A 69 -10.60 -3.15 -4.12
C VAL A 69 -10.71 -3.51 -2.64
N GLY A 70 -9.74 -3.07 -1.84
CA GLY A 70 -9.69 -3.34 -0.41
C GLY A 70 -8.28 -3.27 0.17
N THR A 71 -8.16 -3.60 1.45
CA THR A 71 -6.87 -3.64 2.16
C THR A 71 -6.58 -5.05 2.63
N THR A 72 -5.37 -5.54 2.38
CA THR A 72 -4.87 -6.82 2.89
C THR A 72 -3.40 -6.67 3.29
N ASN A 73 -2.65 -7.76 3.41
CA ASN A 73 -1.23 -7.77 3.65
C ASN A 73 -0.56 -8.94 2.92
N ILE A 74 0.75 -8.80 2.74
CA ILE A 74 1.63 -9.85 2.23
C ILE A 74 2.75 -10.09 3.24
N VAL A 75 3.02 -11.36 3.49
CA VAL A 75 4.19 -11.80 4.26
C VAL A 75 5.01 -12.74 3.40
N ILE A 76 6.29 -12.44 3.24
CA ILE A 76 7.25 -13.23 2.48
C ILE A 76 8.32 -13.71 3.44
N LEU A 77 8.57 -15.02 3.49
CA LEU A 77 9.55 -15.64 4.40
C LEU A 77 10.69 -16.29 3.61
N ASP A 78 11.88 -16.30 4.21
CA ASP A 78 13.04 -17.07 3.74
C ASP A 78 13.01 -18.53 4.26
N GLN A 79 14.04 -19.31 3.94
CA GLN A 79 14.15 -20.73 4.35
C GLN A 79 14.27 -20.94 5.86
N ASN A 80 14.62 -19.90 6.62
CA ASN A 80 14.76 -19.93 8.07
C ASN A 80 13.52 -19.33 8.77
N ASP A 81 12.40 -19.19 8.05
CA ASP A 81 11.17 -18.55 8.50
C ASP A 81 11.33 -17.07 8.93
N ASN A 82 12.42 -16.39 8.50
CA ASN A 82 12.57 -14.96 8.76
C ASN A 82 11.76 -14.14 7.74
N PRO A 83 11.04 -13.08 8.17
CA PRO A 83 10.32 -12.21 7.25
C PRO A 83 11.27 -11.39 6.38
N ILE A 84 11.11 -11.52 5.06
CA ILE A 84 11.72 -10.68 4.02
C ILE A 84 10.85 -9.45 3.79
N VAL A 85 9.53 -9.65 3.70
CA VAL A 85 8.53 -8.59 3.55
C VAL A 85 7.40 -8.88 4.51
N ASP A 86 6.96 -7.86 5.24
CA ASP A 86 5.70 -7.85 5.99
C ASP A 86 5.08 -6.47 5.79
N GLN A 87 4.10 -6.38 4.88
CA GLN A 87 3.53 -5.10 4.47
C GLN A 87 2.03 -5.21 4.24
N ARG A 88 1.33 -4.15 4.63
CA ARG A 88 -0.07 -3.92 4.25
C ARG A 88 -0.15 -3.48 2.79
N ILE A 89 -1.13 -4.02 2.08
CA ILE A 89 -1.43 -3.74 0.68
C ILE A 89 -2.75 -3.00 0.61
N LEU A 90 -2.78 -1.90 -0.14
CA LEU A 90 -4.00 -1.24 -0.58
C LEU A 90 -4.21 -1.54 -2.06
N VAL A 91 -5.33 -2.18 -2.39
CA VAL A 91 -5.76 -2.35 -3.78
C VAL A 91 -6.78 -1.28 -4.11
N SER A 92 -6.45 -0.44 -5.10
CA SER A 92 -7.27 0.71 -5.52
C SER A 92 -7.53 0.70 -7.03
N THR A 93 -8.56 1.42 -7.48
CA THR A 93 -8.79 1.62 -8.91
C THR A 93 -7.72 2.55 -9.48
N ASP A 94 -7.17 2.23 -10.66
CA ASP A 94 -6.31 3.15 -11.39
C ASP A 94 -7.16 4.27 -12.02
N GLU A 95 -7.11 5.46 -11.45
CA GLU A 95 -7.71 6.67 -12.02
C GLU A 95 -6.69 7.57 -12.74
N GLY A 96 -5.42 7.16 -12.85
CA GLY A 96 -4.32 8.01 -13.34
C GLY A 96 -4.52 8.54 -14.76
N ASN A 97 -5.34 7.86 -15.56
CA ASN A 97 -5.61 8.23 -16.94
C ASN A 97 -7.12 8.34 -17.25
N THR A 98 -7.91 8.57 -16.20
CA THR A 98 -9.37 8.64 -16.27
C THR A 98 -9.84 10.07 -16.03
N LEU A 99 -10.63 10.61 -16.95
CA LEU A 99 -11.33 11.89 -16.78
C LEU A 99 -12.79 11.64 -16.43
N ARG A 100 -13.31 12.45 -15.51
CA ARG A 100 -14.70 12.39 -15.08
C ARG A 100 -15.40 13.70 -15.44
N VAL A 101 -16.34 13.63 -16.38
CA VAL A 101 -17.04 14.79 -16.92
C VAL A 101 -18.46 14.83 -16.37
N TYR A 102 -18.84 15.97 -15.79
CA TYR A 102 -20.21 16.23 -15.31
C TYR A 102 -20.89 17.26 -16.22
N ARG A 103 -22.03 16.93 -16.81
CA ARG A 103 -22.86 17.80 -17.66
C ARG A 103 -24.27 17.84 -17.09
N SER A 104 -24.53 18.86 -16.26
CA SER A 104 -25.76 18.92 -15.46
C SER A 104 -25.93 17.65 -14.61
N THR A 105 -26.94 16.83 -14.86
CA THR A 105 -27.19 15.54 -14.18
C THR A 105 -26.46 14.35 -14.82
N ALA A 106 -25.90 14.51 -16.03
CA ALA A 106 -25.17 13.44 -16.71
C ALA A 106 -23.71 13.36 -16.24
N ARG A 107 -23.23 12.14 -15.99
CA ARG A 107 -21.83 11.84 -15.62
C ARG A 107 -21.24 10.86 -16.64
N ALA A 108 -20.12 11.21 -17.24
CA ALA A 108 -19.34 10.34 -18.11
C ALA A 108 -17.95 10.07 -17.51
N ILE A 109 -17.44 8.85 -17.72
CA ILE A 109 -16.08 8.44 -17.35
C ILE A 109 -15.34 8.14 -18.66
N LEU A 110 -14.24 8.84 -18.89
CA LEU A 110 -13.43 8.75 -20.10
C LEU A 110 -12.03 8.27 -19.76
N THR A 111 -11.41 7.49 -20.66
CA THR A 111 -9.99 7.12 -20.56
C THR A 111 -9.21 7.85 -21.65
N CYS A 112 -8.08 8.48 -21.33
CA CYS A 112 -7.45 9.45 -22.24
C CYS A 112 -5.98 9.12 -22.56
N THR A 113 -5.67 8.68 -23.78
CA THR A 113 -4.28 8.62 -24.28
C THR A 113 -4.26 8.49 -25.81
N PRO A 114 -3.89 9.52 -26.61
CA PRO A 114 -3.87 10.97 -26.37
C PRO A 114 -5.24 11.65 -26.53
N SER A 115 -6.21 10.96 -27.14
CA SER A 115 -7.63 11.34 -27.20
C SER A 115 -8.43 10.59 -26.13
N CYS A 116 -9.58 11.13 -25.75
CA CYS A 116 -10.44 10.53 -24.73
C CYS A 116 -11.55 9.68 -25.35
N GLU A 117 -11.73 8.47 -24.83
CA GLU A 117 -12.77 7.53 -25.25
C GLU A 117 -13.71 7.21 -24.08
N GLU A 118 -15.00 7.05 -24.37
CA GLU A 118 -16.02 6.71 -23.37
C GLU A 118 -16.14 5.19 -23.21
N GLN A 119 -16.06 4.74 -21.95
CA GLN A 119 -16.21 3.33 -21.61
C GLN A 119 -17.70 2.93 -21.71
N THR A 120 -18.14 2.54 -22.91
CA THR A 120 -19.50 1.99 -23.08
C THR A 120 -19.49 0.54 -22.58
N LYS A 121 -20.12 0.27 -21.42
CA LYS A 121 -20.38 -1.12 -21.00
C LYS A 121 -21.25 -1.78 -22.08
N LYS A 122 -20.73 -2.87 -22.68
CA LYS A 122 -21.51 -3.77 -23.53
C LYS A 122 -22.37 -4.70 -22.67
#